data_AF-A0A4Q4ZTA3-F1
#
_entry.id   AF-A0A4Q4ZTA3-F1
#
_cell.length_a   1.000
_cell.length_b   1.000
_cell.length_c   1.000
_cell.angle_alpha   90.00
_cell.angle_beta   90.00
_cell.angle_gamma   90.00
#
_symmetry.space_group_name_H-M   'P 1'
#
loop_
_entity.id
_entity.type
_entity.pdbx_description
1 polymer ?
#
loop_
_entity_poly.entity_id
_entity_poly.type
_entity_poly.pdbx_seq_one_letter_code
_entity_poly.pdbx_strand_id
1 'polypeptide(L)'
;MLQVPSPGRTLFLPLCFNAVRSQSGGVVLVAARNVTDFGTAASRPRRRRTIHSSSTQKGPAADSHYIVAASQSSAMVPTSAPVTAATPTEPSRALVLKKSPLSVLPLPTILRTLFSSAISSSPILLPPSLKIMSVMAHTDSTALNPDRNPLLRYFLKKTFYSQFCAGENAAEVRRTVSALKNIGFDGVLIGYAREVVLTEAQQRALSACDEGEVAEECFRNEIEPWKAGNLETLKVAQAGDFVSVKFTGAGRQALWALKNRLPPPPRLAAAIDEICALAREKDVPLLIDAEQTAVQAGIDDWTMLYMKKYNTRPGHALIYGTYQAYLKSTPATLAAHLEAAAREGFTLGVKLVRGAYIGSDPRHIIHDTKEDTDAAYDSIASSLIRRRWGPVLRPRSSANTTTANQQQQQQPEFPLVSVLLGTHNLESVRKAHALRAGDESADTELAVAQLMGMADDVSCDLLAANRALQAEAGAQRQGAATEDAKKGEYGSKSKAPVATRAYKYVVWGSTKECMAYLLRRAQENKDAVSRTKAARDAMWEELKRRIKGAFGFGPAA
;
A
#
# COMPACT_ATOMS: atom_id res chain seq x y z
N MET A 1 28.15 60.71 -29.48
CA MET A 1 27.59 61.07 -28.17
C MET A 1 27.70 59.83 -27.29
N LEU A 2 28.79 59.69 -26.51
CA LEU A 2 28.90 60.12 -25.09
C LEU A 2 27.79 59.42 -24.25
N GLN A 3 28.03 58.67 -23.16
CA GLN A 3 29.17 58.66 -22.24
C GLN A 3 29.00 57.55 -21.17
N VAL A 4 30.13 57.00 -20.70
CA VAL A 4 30.48 56.42 -19.37
C VAL A 4 29.87 55.07 -18.87
N PRO A 5 30.76 54.10 -18.49
CA PRO A 5 30.45 52.92 -17.66
C PRO A 5 31.12 52.93 -16.25
N SER A 6 30.48 52.35 -15.22
CA SER A 6 31.09 51.66 -14.04
C SER A 6 30.07 51.36 -12.92
N PRO A 7 30.37 50.53 -11.89
CA PRO A 7 31.42 49.51 -11.76
C PRO A 7 30.90 48.12 -11.29
N GLY A 8 31.81 47.14 -11.32
CA GLY A 8 31.56 45.72 -11.06
C GLY A 8 31.11 45.33 -9.66
N ARG A 9 30.45 44.16 -9.59
CA ARG A 9 30.16 43.44 -8.36
C ARG A 9 31.21 42.37 -8.12
N THR A 10 31.97 42.57 -7.04
CA THR A 10 32.87 41.60 -6.41
C THR A 10 32.05 40.42 -5.88
N LEU A 11 32.41 39.19 -6.28
CA LEU A 11 31.94 37.96 -5.63
C LEU A 11 32.67 37.82 -4.29
N PHE A 12 31.95 37.92 -3.17
CA PHE A 12 32.44 37.45 -1.87
C PHE A 12 32.16 35.94 -1.75
N LEU A 13 33.21 35.11 -1.75
CA LEU A 13 33.16 33.77 -1.18
C LEU A 13 33.40 33.86 0.33
N PRO A 14 32.62 33.19 1.20
CA PRO A 14 32.99 33.07 2.60
C PRO A 14 34.05 31.98 2.73
N LEU A 15 35.27 32.36 3.15
CA LEU A 15 36.28 31.45 3.67
C LEU A 15 35.92 31.15 5.14
N CYS A 16 35.60 29.89 5.45
CA CYS A 16 35.39 29.44 6.82
C CYS A 16 36.74 29.28 7.54
N PHE A 17 36.97 30.08 8.59
CA PHE A 17 38.00 29.84 9.59
C PHE A 17 37.35 29.25 10.85
N ASN A 18 37.90 28.16 11.37
CA ASN A 18 37.52 27.65 12.69
C ASN A 18 38.41 28.29 13.76
N ALA A 19 37.81 28.97 14.73
CA ALA A 19 38.49 29.46 15.92
C ALA A 19 38.37 28.42 17.04
N VAL A 20 39.50 27.93 17.56
CA VAL A 20 39.54 27.09 18.76
C VAL A 20 40.17 27.91 19.89
N ARG A 21 39.45 28.06 21.00
CA ARG A 21 39.89 28.84 22.16
C ARG A 21 40.71 27.95 23.08
N SER A 22 41.99 28.27 23.27
CA SER A 22 42.85 27.60 24.27
C SER A 22 42.63 28.20 25.66
N GLN A 23 42.77 27.39 26.71
CA GLN A 23 42.53 27.74 28.12
C GLN A 23 43.51 28.79 28.72
N SER A 24 44.43 29.35 27.94
CA SER A 24 45.35 30.41 28.38
C SER A 24 45.22 31.75 27.62
N GLY A 25 44.11 31.99 26.92
CA GLY A 25 43.70 33.35 26.53
C GLY A 25 44.31 33.95 25.25
N GLY A 26 45.03 33.17 24.44
CA GLY A 26 45.47 33.57 23.09
C GLY A 26 44.65 32.93 21.96
N VAL A 27 44.35 33.68 20.89
CA VAL A 27 43.70 33.18 19.66
C VAL A 27 44.76 32.88 18.60
N VAL A 28 44.81 31.64 18.10
CA VAL A 28 45.68 31.24 16.98
C VAL A 28 44.80 30.84 15.79
N LEU A 29 45.05 31.44 14.62
CA LEU A 29 44.40 31.09 13.35
C LEU A 29 45.23 30.00 12.65
N VAL A 30 44.63 28.83 12.40
CA VAL A 30 45.27 27.74 11.64
C VAL A 30 44.59 27.60 10.28
N ALA A 31 45.36 27.69 9.20
CA ALA A 31 44.91 27.41 7.85
C ALA A 31 44.99 25.90 7.54
N ALA A 32 43.88 25.27 7.18
CA ALA A 32 43.86 23.86 6.78
C ALA A 32 44.43 23.70 5.36
N ARG A 33 45.59 23.05 5.24
CA ARG A 33 46.09 22.50 3.97
C ARG A 33 45.56 21.08 3.81
N ASN A 34 44.78 20.82 2.77
CA ASN A 34 44.46 19.47 2.33
C ASN A 34 45.69 18.87 1.64
N VAL A 35 46.25 17.82 2.23
CA VAL A 35 47.22 16.92 1.63
C VAL A 35 46.46 15.66 1.20
N THR A 36 46.51 15.33 -0.09
CA THR A 36 46.21 13.98 -0.57
C THR A 36 47.25 13.63 -1.63
N ASP A 37 48.14 12.72 -1.27
CA ASP A 37 49.02 11.97 -2.15
C ASP A 37 48.27 10.71 -2.60
N PHE A 38 48.24 10.43 -3.92
CA PHE A 38 48.27 9.08 -4.48
C PHE A 38 48.53 9.16 -5.99
N GLY A 39 49.55 8.42 -6.44
CA GLY A 39 50.11 8.48 -7.78
C GLY A 39 49.44 7.63 -8.87
N THR A 40 49.87 7.95 -10.09
CA THR A 40 50.02 7.13 -11.32
C THR A 40 48.81 6.40 -11.90
N ALA A 41 48.32 6.82 -13.09
CA ALA A 41 48.86 6.39 -14.39
C ALA A 41 47.90 6.69 -15.58
N ALA A 42 48.53 7.02 -16.71
CA ALA A 42 48.13 6.81 -18.10
C ALA A 42 46.94 7.59 -18.71
N SER A 43 47.33 8.48 -19.62
CA SER A 43 46.57 9.23 -20.61
C SER A 43 46.16 8.38 -21.82
N ARG A 44 44.98 8.66 -22.41
CA ARG A 44 44.69 8.70 -23.87
C ARG A 44 43.25 9.20 -24.15
N PRO A 45 42.92 9.69 -25.37
CA PRO A 45 42.22 10.97 -25.54
C PRO A 45 40.70 10.89 -25.79
N ARG A 46 40.04 12.01 -25.47
CA ARG A 46 38.64 12.35 -25.77
C ARG A 46 38.34 12.33 -27.28
N ARG A 47 37.28 11.63 -27.68
CA ARG A 47 36.53 11.92 -28.92
C ARG A 47 35.30 12.77 -28.59
N ARG A 48 35.30 14.00 -29.14
CA ARG A 48 34.11 14.86 -29.28
C ARG A 48 33.10 14.15 -30.19
N ARG A 49 31.83 14.10 -29.79
CA ARG A 49 30.72 14.09 -30.74
C ARG A 49 29.72 15.17 -30.38
N THR A 50 29.45 15.95 -31.40
CA THR A 50 28.65 17.15 -31.52
C THR A 50 27.16 16.83 -31.41
N ILE A 51 26.46 17.72 -30.70
CA ILE A 51 25.01 17.79 -30.63
C ILE A 51 24.52 18.45 -31.92
N HIS A 52 23.65 17.78 -32.68
CA HIS A 52 22.85 18.43 -33.72
C HIS A 52 21.40 18.53 -33.26
N SER A 53 20.97 19.78 -33.13
CA SER A 53 19.59 20.23 -33.03
C SER A 53 18.99 20.30 -34.43
N SER A 54 17.78 19.79 -34.61
CA SER A 54 16.92 20.16 -35.73
C SER A 54 15.46 20.21 -35.29
N SER A 55 14.88 21.39 -35.48
CA SER A 55 13.45 21.69 -35.37
C SER A 55 12.66 21.23 -36.59
N THR A 56 11.33 21.41 -36.51
CA THR A 56 10.29 21.42 -37.57
C THR A 56 9.96 20.04 -38.17
N GLN A 57 8.71 19.62 -38.43
CA GLN A 57 7.47 20.33 -38.78
C GLN A 57 6.25 19.37 -38.64
N LYS A 58 5.03 19.92 -38.66
CA LYS A 58 3.72 19.23 -38.56
C LYS A 58 3.23 18.59 -39.87
N GLY A 59 2.55 17.43 -39.75
CA GLY A 59 1.38 16.96 -40.53
C GLY A 59 1.61 15.95 -41.68
N PRO A 60 0.58 15.27 -42.23
CA PRO A 60 -0.66 14.73 -41.65
C PRO A 60 -0.87 13.22 -41.98
N ALA A 61 -2.05 12.69 -41.64
CA ALA A 61 -2.51 11.29 -41.67
C ALA A 61 -2.50 10.60 -43.05
N ALA A 62 -2.36 9.26 -43.04
CA ALA A 62 -2.76 8.37 -44.13
C ALA A 62 -3.22 7.00 -43.59
N ASP A 63 -4.44 6.63 -43.96
CA ASP A 63 -5.05 5.32 -43.84
C ASP A 63 -4.25 4.25 -44.59
N SER A 64 -4.20 3.03 -44.07
CA SER A 64 -3.82 1.85 -44.85
C SER A 64 -4.65 0.63 -44.46
N HIS A 65 -5.63 0.33 -45.31
CA HIS A 65 -6.27 -0.98 -45.42
C HIS A 65 -5.25 -2.00 -45.92
N TYR A 66 -5.19 -3.18 -45.29
CA TYR A 66 -4.66 -4.39 -45.92
C TYR A 66 -5.61 -5.57 -45.74
N ILE A 67 -6.08 -6.04 -46.89
CA ILE A 67 -6.78 -7.30 -47.13
C ILE A 67 -5.72 -8.41 -47.19
N VAL A 68 -5.95 -9.55 -46.54
CA VAL A 68 -5.27 -10.81 -46.89
C VAL A 68 -6.30 -11.93 -46.98
N ALA A 69 -6.41 -12.48 -48.19
CA ALA A 69 -7.22 -13.62 -48.56
C ALA A 69 -6.47 -14.94 -48.36
N ALA A 70 -7.26 -16.01 -48.25
CA ALA A 70 -6.89 -17.39 -48.00
C ALA A 70 -6.09 -18.07 -49.13
N SER A 71 -5.34 -19.12 -48.77
CA SER A 71 -4.98 -20.21 -49.68
C SER A 71 -5.02 -21.56 -48.96
N GLN A 72 -5.61 -22.53 -49.66
CA GLN A 72 -5.86 -23.90 -49.26
C GLN A 72 -4.64 -24.80 -49.58
N SER A 73 -4.43 -25.85 -48.79
CA SER A 73 -3.78 -27.08 -49.30
C SER A 73 -4.45 -28.32 -48.69
N SER A 74 -4.93 -29.19 -49.58
CA SER A 74 -5.51 -30.50 -49.28
C SER A 74 -4.43 -31.56 -49.04
N ALA A 75 -4.69 -32.46 -48.10
CA ALA A 75 -4.18 -33.84 -48.11
C ALA A 75 -5.27 -34.76 -47.51
N MET A 76 -5.39 -35.97 -48.05
CA MET A 76 -6.60 -36.79 -48.05
C MET A 76 -6.33 -38.18 -47.43
N VAL A 77 -7.42 -38.84 -46.97
CA VAL A 77 -7.65 -40.31 -46.77
C VAL A 77 -7.39 -40.87 -45.34
N PRO A 78 -8.13 -41.88 -44.79
CA PRO A 78 -9.41 -42.53 -45.19
C PRO A 78 -10.54 -42.56 -44.13
N THR A 79 -11.73 -42.91 -44.62
CA THR A 79 -13.03 -43.15 -44.01
C THR A 79 -13.13 -44.40 -43.12
N SER A 80 -13.85 -44.31 -41.98
CA SER A 80 -14.51 -45.45 -41.31
C SER A 80 -15.85 -45.04 -40.68
N ALA A 81 -16.78 -46.01 -40.66
CA ALA A 81 -18.25 -45.98 -40.48
C ALA A 81 -18.85 -45.20 -39.26
N PRO A 82 -20.18 -44.89 -39.27
CA PRO A 82 -20.82 -44.06 -38.26
C PRO A 82 -21.13 -44.86 -36.99
N VAL A 83 -20.62 -44.40 -35.86
CA VAL A 83 -21.06 -44.84 -34.53
C VAL A 83 -21.95 -43.75 -33.94
N THR A 84 -23.14 -44.18 -33.54
CA THR A 84 -24.25 -43.45 -32.95
C THR A 84 -23.80 -42.42 -31.91
N ALA A 85 -24.08 -41.14 -32.15
CA ALA A 85 -23.84 -40.07 -31.19
C ALA A 85 -24.79 -40.21 -30.00
N ALA A 86 -24.26 -40.64 -28.85
CA ALA A 86 -24.91 -40.42 -27.57
C ALA A 86 -24.82 -38.93 -27.22
N THR A 87 -25.98 -38.31 -27.07
CA THR A 87 -26.16 -36.93 -26.60
C THR A 87 -25.48 -36.76 -25.23
N PRO A 88 -24.60 -35.76 -25.02
CA PRO A 88 -24.18 -35.40 -23.69
C PRO A 88 -25.39 -34.79 -22.98
N THR A 89 -25.87 -35.47 -21.95
CA THR A 89 -26.91 -34.95 -21.06
C THR A 89 -26.30 -33.77 -20.29
N GLU A 90 -26.68 -32.54 -20.64
CA GLU A 90 -26.33 -31.36 -19.86
C GLU A 90 -26.83 -31.53 -18.43
N PRO A 91 -26.01 -31.30 -17.39
CA PRO A 91 -26.54 -31.18 -16.04
C PRO A 91 -27.39 -29.91 -15.99
N SER A 92 -28.70 -30.11 -15.80
CA SER A 92 -29.72 -29.07 -15.59
C SER A 92 -29.19 -28.01 -14.61
N ARG A 93 -28.76 -26.90 -15.19
CA ARG A 93 -28.24 -25.74 -14.48
C ARG A 93 -29.46 -24.93 -14.03
N ALA A 94 -30.02 -25.29 -12.88
CA ALA A 94 -31.00 -24.45 -12.21
C ALA A 94 -30.38 -23.05 -12.01
N LEU A 95 -31.00 -22.05 -12.62
CA LEU A 95 -30.64 -20.64 -12.54
C LEU A 95 -30.77 -20.14 -11.10
N VAL A 96 -29.75 -20.37 -10.28
CA VAL A 96 -29.53 -19.58 -9.07
C VAL A 96 -29.15 -18.18 -9.56
N LEU A 97 -30.10 -17.23 -9.49
CA LEU A 97 -29.84 -15.82 -9.72
C LEU A 97 -28.60 -15.41 -8.90
N LYS A 98 -27.47 -15.17 -9.56
CA LYS A 98 -26.27 -14.64 -8.90
C LYS A 98 -26.63 -13.27 -8.32
N LYS A 99 -26.86 -13.20 -7.01
CA LYS A 99 -27.01 -11.93 -6.30
C LYS A 99 -25.78 -11.07 -6.61
N SER A 100 -26.03 -9.82 -7.01
CA SER A 100 -24.98 -8.83 -7.24
C SER A 100 -24.07 -8.77 -6.01
N PRO A 101 -22.73 -8.86 -6.13
CA PRO A 101 -21.84 -8.77 -4.97
C PRO A 101 -22.10 -7.52 -4.11
N LEU A 102 -22.48 -6.40 -4.74
CA LEU A 102 -22.82 -5.14 -4.09
C LEU A 102 -24.12 -5.17 -3.27
N SER A 103 -24.93 -6.24 -3.37
CA SER A 103 -26.18 -6.35 -2.61
C SER A 103 -25.96 -6.37 -1.10
N VAL A 104 -24.75 -6.70 -0.65
CA VAL A 104 -24.37 -6.71 0.78
C VAL A 104 -24.24 -5.30 1.38
N LEU A 105 -24.13 -4.27 0.54
CA LEU A 105 -23.93 -2.90 1.00
C LEU A 105 -25.25 -2.24 1.41
N PRO A 106 -25.28 -1.48 2.51
CA PRO A 106 -26.43 -0.63 2.86
C PRO A 106 -26.72 0.43 1.79
N LEU A 107 -27.99 0.76 1.56
CA LEU A 107 -28.39 1.79 0.60
C LEU A 107 -27.71 3.16 0.83
N PRO A 108 -27.55 3.66 2.09
CA PRO A 108 -26.81 4.90 2.32
C PRO A 108 -25.36 4.86 1.84
N THR A 109 -24.70 3.70 1.88
CA THR A 109 -23.33 3.52 1.39
C THR A 109 -23.27 3.61 -0.13
N ILE A 110 -24.24 3.01 -0.83
CA ILE A 110 -24.35 3.11 -2.29
C ILE A 110 -24.54 4.56 -2.72
N LEU A 111 -25.47 5.28 -2.08
CA LEU A 111 -25.74 6.68 -2.42
C LEU A 111 -24.52 7.59 -2.15
N ARG A 112 -23.83 7.41 -1.01
CA ARG A 112 -22.62 8.18 -0.69
C ARG A 112 -21.48 7.89 -1.67
N THR A 113 -21.31 6.62 -2.05
CA THR A 113 -20.31 6.21 -3.04
C THR A 113 -20.61 6.80 -4.40
N LEU A 114 -21.87 6.74 -4.87
CA LEU A 114 -22.30 7.38 -6.12
C LEU A 114 -22.00 8.88 -6.14
N PHE A 115 -22.35 9.59 -5.06
CA PHE A 115 -22.06 11.03 -4.93
C PHE A 115 -20.56 11.32 -5.00
N SER A 116 -19.75 10.63 -4.19
CA SER A 116 -18.30 10.86 -4.15
C SER A 116 -17.60 10.49 -5.48
N SER A 117 -18.03 9.40 -6.12
CA SER A 117 -17.51 8.95 -7.41
C SER A 117 -17.97 9.86 -8.55
N ALA A 118 -19.16 10.45 -8.49
CA ALA A 118 -19.61 11.44 -9.48
C ALA A 118 -18.71 12.69 -9.48
N ILE A 119 -18.31 13.16 -8.30
CA ILE A 119 -17.37 14.29 -8.16
C ILE A 119 -15.98 13.87 -8.64
N SER A 120 -15.49 12.71 -8.19
CA SER A 120 -14.12 12.26 -8.46
C SER A 120 -13.90 11.82 -9.92
N SER A 121 -14.94 11.39 -10.63
CA SER A 121 -14.88 11.02 -12.05
C SER A 121 -15.20 12.18 -13.01
N SER A 122 -15.59 13.34 -12.49
CA SER A 122 -15.95 14.51 -13.30
C SER A 122 -14.71 15.35 -13.64
N PRO A 123 -14.43 15.60 -14.93
CA PRO A 123 -13.33 16.47 -15.34
C PRO A 123 -13.55 17.94 -14.93
N ILE A 124 -14.79 18.33 -14.63
CA ILE A 124 -15.17 19.69 -14.25
C ILE A 124 -15.10 19.88 -12.74
N LEU A 125 -15.57 18.89 -11.96
CA LEU A 125 -15.68 19.01 -10.49
C LEU A 125 -14.39 18.61 -9.75
N LEU A 126 -13.57 17.73 -10.34
CA LEU A 126 -12.37 17.23 -9.69
C LEU A 126 -11.27 18.30 -9.52
N PRO A 127 -10.89 19.11 -10.53
CA PRO A 127 -9.84 20.13 -10.33
C PRO A 127 -10.14 21.17 -9.23
N PRO A 128 -11.33 21.81 -9.18
CA PRO A 128 -11.62 22.78 -8.12
C PRO A 128 -11.73 22.11 -6.74
N SER A 129 -12.26 20.89 -6.64
CA SER A 129 -12.32 20.17 -5.37
C SER A 129 -10.93 19.83 -4.81
N LEU A 130 -9.99 19.37 -5.65
CA LEU A 130 -8.60 19.13 -5.23
C LEU A 130 -7.91 20.42 -4.74
N LYS A 131 -8.15 21.56 -5.40
CA LYS A 131 -7.59 22.85 -4.98
C LYS A 131 -8.13 23.26 -3.61
N ILE A 132 -9.44 23.12 -3.40
CA ILE A 132 -10.08 23.42 -2.10
C ILE A 132 -9.52 22.51 -1.00
N MET A 133 -9.42 21.20 -1.26
CA MET A 133 -8.85 20.24 -0.32
C MET A 133 -7.38 20.54 0.02
N SER A 134 -6.58 20.92 -0.98
CA SER A 134 -5.18 21.31 -0.76
C SER A 134 -5.06 22.53 0.14
N VAL A 135 -5.89 23.57 -0.10
CA VAL A 135 -5.90 24.76 0.76
C VAL A 135 -6.30 24.40 2.19
N MET A 136 -7.37 23.61 2.38
CA MET A 136 -7.81 23.20 3.72
C MET A 136 -6.77 22.33 4.45
N ALA A 137 -6.02 21.49 3.72
CA ALA A 137 -4.95 20.68 4.29
C ALA A 137 -3.77 21.52 4.81
N HIS A 138 -3.42 22.62 4.15
CA HIS A 138 -2.21 23.41 4.46
C HIS A 138 -2.46 24.77 5.12
N THR A 139 -3.72 25.17 5.33
CA THR A 139 -4.05 26.46 5.95
C THR A 139 -4.14 26.39 7.47
N ASP A 140 -3.66 27.42 8.16
CA ASP A 140 -3.87 27.66 9.60
C ASP A 140 -4.99 28.67 9.88
N SER A 141 -5.62 29.20 8.83
CA SER A 141 -6.72 30.16 8.96
C SER A 141 -7.91 29.55 9.70
N THR A 142 -8.47 30.28 10.66
CA THR A 142 -9.63 29.85 11.46
C THR A 142 -10.87 29.59 10.60
N ALA A 143 -11.09 30.38 9.55
CA ALA A 143 -12.25 30.27 8.68
C ALA A 143 -12.20 29.02 7.78
N LEU A 144 -11.00 28.59 7.37
CA LEU A 144 -10.77 27.44 6.49
C LEU A 144 -10.33 26.19 7.24
N ASN A 145 -10.19 26.28 8.57
CA ASN A 145 -9.89 25.15 9.42
C ASN A 145 -11.19 24.41 9.78
N PRO A 146 -11.37 23.16 9.33
CA PRO A 146 -12.61 22.42 9.56
C PRO A 146 -12.84 22.04 11.03
N ASP A 147 -11.82 22.08 11.88
CA ASP A 147 -12.00 21.84 13.32
C ASP A 147 -12.49 23.10 14.04
N ARG A 148 -12.27 24.29 13.47
CA ARG A 148 -12.65 25.59 14.04
C ARG A 148 -13.90 26.21 13.41
N ASN A 149 -14.29 25.78 12.21
CA ASN A 149 -15.49 26.25 11.51
C ASN A 149 -16.61 25.18 11.53
N PRO A 150 -17.65 25.32 12.36
CA PRO A 150 -18.71 24.32 12.50
C PRO A 150 -19.50 24.03 11.22
N LEU A 151 -19.72 25.05 10.37
CA LEU A 151 -20.46 24.89 9.11
C LEU A 151 -19.64 24.08 8.10
N LEU A 152 -18.36 24.42 7.97
CA LEU A 152 -17.43 23.67 7.13
C LEU A 152 -17.28 22.23 7.62
N ARG A 153 -17.14 22.04 8.94
CA ARG A 153 -17.10 20.72 9.57
C ARG A 153 -18.34 19.90 9.24
N TYR A 154 -19.52 20.50 9.40
CA TYR A 154 -20.80 19.83 9.13
C TYR A 154 -20.87 19.32 7.69
N PHE A 155 -20.53 20.18 6.73
CA PHE A 155 -20.54 19.81 5.31
C PHE A 155 -19.53 18.69 5.02
N LEU A 156 -18.29 18.80 5.50
CA LEU A 156 -17.25 17.78 5.29
C LEU A 156 -17.62 16.45 5.96
N LYS A 157 -18.12 16.47 7.21
CA LYS A 157 -18.59 15.26 7.92
C LYS A 157 -19.71 14.55 7.18
N LYS A 158 -20.68 15.30 6.65
CA LYS A 158 -21.84 14.72 5.95
C LYS A 158 -21.55 14.28 4.51
N THR A 159 -20.42 14.68 3.94
CA THR A 159 -20.04 14.34 2.56
C THR A 159 -18.84 13.40 2.52
N PHE A 160 -17.63 13.94 2.35
CA PHE A 160 -16.42 13.17 2.04
C PHE A 160 -15.81 12.48 3.25
N TYR A 161 -15.84 13.11 4.42
CA TYR A 161 -15.20 12.56 5.62
C TYR A 161 -15.80 11.19 5.99
N SER A 162 -17.12 11.09 6.08
CA SER A 162 -17.81 9.82 6.44
C SER A 162 -17.72 8.73 5.38
N GLN A 163 -17.26 9.05 4.16
CA GLN A 163 -16.99 8.05 3.13
C GLN A 163 -15.64 7.36 3.34
N PHE A 164 -14.62 8.10 3.79
CA PHE A 164 -13.22 7.63 3.80
C PHE A 164 -12.59 7.53 5.20
N CYS A 165 -13.22 8.10 6.22
CA CYS A 165 -12.74 8.14 7.60
C CYS A 165 -13.75 7.48 8.55
N ALA A 166 -13.23 6.78 9.57
CA ALA A 166 -14.02 6.02 10.53
C ALA A 166 -14.79 6.89 11.52
N GLY A 167 -14.27 8.09 11.81
CA GLY A 167 -14.78 8.94 12.89
C GLY A 167 -13.71 9.86 13.44
N GLU A 168 -14.11 10.79 14.29
CA GLU A 168 -13.19 11.73 14.97
C GLU A 168 -12.84 11.30 16.40
N ASN A 169 -13.52 10.28 16.92
CA ASN A 169 -13.35 9.80 18.29
C ASN A 169 -13.64 8.30 18.38
N ALA A 170 -13.20 7.67 19.47
CA ALA A 170 -13.36 6.24 19.73
C ALA A 170 -14.79 5.72 19.51
N ALA A 171 -15.83 6.47 19.90
CA ALA A 171 -17.21 6.03 19.77
C ALA A 171 -17.71 6.01 18.31
N GLU A 172 -17.28 6.97 17.50
CA GLU A 172 -17.54 6.95 16.05
C GLU A 172 -16.77 5.82 15.38
N VAL A 173 -15.49 5.63 15.73
CA VAL A 173 -14.65 4.55 15.18
C VAL A 173 -15.28 3.19 15.47
N ARG A 174 -15.67 2.89 16.71
CA ARG A 174 -16.33 1.62 17.07
C ARG A 174 -17.60 1.38 16.26
N ARG A 175 -18.43 2.40 16.05
CA ARG A 175 -19.66 2.28 15.24
C ARG A 175 -19.33 1.91 13.79
N THR A 176 -18.33 2.56 13.19
CA THR A 176 -17.91 2.25 11.82
C THR A 176 -17.31 0.85 11.72
N VAL A 177 -16.45 0.44 12.67
CA VAL A 177 -15.88 -0.91 12.70
C VAL A 177 -16.97 -1.97 12.81
N SER A 178 -17.93 -1.80 13.73
CA SER A 178 -19.06 -2.74 13.86
C SER A 178 -19.90 -2.79 12.59
N ALA A 179 -20.15 -1.64 11.94
CA ALA A 179 -20.91 -1.61 10.68
C ALA A 179 -20.18 -2.38 9.55
N LEU A 180 -18.86 -2.29 9.47
CA LEU A 180 -18.07 -3.04 8.50
C LEU A 180 -18.08 -4.55 8.80
N LYS A 181 -17.89 -4.94 10.06
CA LYS A 181 -17.97 -6.36 10.46
C LYS A 181 -19.36 -6.96 10.17
N ASN A 182 -20.43 -6.19 10.39
CA ASN A 182 -21.80 -6.61 10.06
C ASN A 182 -22.05 -6.83 8.56
N ILE A 183 -21.29 -6.19 7.66
CA ILE A 183 -21.35 -6.46 6.22
C ILE A 183 -20.72 -7.82 5.87
N GLY A 184 -19.80 -8.30 6.71
CA GLY A 184 -19.11 -9.59 6.59
C GLY A 184 -17.59 -9.48 6.47
N PHE A 185 -16.99 -8.31 6.72
CA PHE A 185 -15.53 -8.19 6.80
C PHE A 185 -14.99 -8.86 8.07
N ASP A 186 -13.86 -9.56 7.95
CA ASP A 186 -13.21 -10.26 9.06
C ASP A 186 -12.62 -9.30 10.10
N GLY A 187 -12.28 -8.07 9.68
CA GLY A 187 -11.80 -7.02 10.56
C GLY A 187 -11.46 -5.74 9.82
N VAL A 188 -10.77 -4.84 10.52
CA VAL A 188 -10.33 -3.55 9.99
C VAL A 188 -8.84 -3.31 10.21
N LEU A 189 -8.26 -2.43 9.40
CA LEU A 189 -6.96 -1.81 9.68
C LEU A 189 -7.24 -0.38 10.12
N ILE A 190 -6.94 -0.02 11.37
CA ILE A 190 -7.24 1.30 11.91
C ILE A 190 -5.97 2.13 11.96
N GLY A 191 -5.94 3.23 11.20
CA GLY A 191 -4.84 4.19 11.20
C GLY A 191 -5.21 5.49 11.90
N TYR A 192 -4.37 5.97 12.80
CA TYR A 192 -4.47 7.34 13.31
C TYR A 192 -3.96 8.32 12.24
N ALA A 193 -4.73 9.35 11.95
CA ALA A 193 -4.52 10.23 10.79
C ALA A 193 -3.31 11.17 10.93
N ARG A 194 -2.82 11.40 12.15
CA ARG A 194 -1.83 12.43 12.45
C ARG A 194 -0.57 12.26 11.63
N GLU A 195 -0.24 13.33 10.91
CA GLU A 195 0.96 13.47 10.08
C GLU A 195 1.57 14.84 10.37
N VAL A 196 2.91 14.90 10.38
CA VAL A 196 3.60 16.16 10.62
C VAL A 196 3.87 16.83 9.29
N VAL A 197 3.09 17.89 9.01
CA VAL A 197 3.34 18.80 7.89
C VAL A 197 4.33 19.85 8.37
N LEU A 198 5.59 19.70 7.99
CA LEU A 198 6.63 20.66 8.34
C LEU A 198 6.65 21.85 7.38
N THR A 199 6.88 23.04 7.93
CA THR A 199 7.28 24.22 7.14
C THR A 199 8.71 24.07 6.62
N GLU A 200 9.06 24.78 5.54
CA GLU A 200 10.43 24.78 5.00
C GLU A 200 11.48 25.24 6.03
N ALA A 201 11.10 26.08 7.00
CA ALA A 201 11.97 26.51 8.09
C ALA A 201 12.21 25.36 9.08
N GLN A 202 11.15 24.66 9.50
CA GLN A 202 11.25 23.49 10.39
C GLN A 202 12.02 22.34 9.74
N GLN A 203 11.86 22.13 8.43
CA GLN A 203 12.59 21.12 7.68
C GLN A 203 14.11 21.42 7.62
N ARG A 204 14.49 22.70 7.59
CA ARG A 204 15.90 23.14 7.65
C ARG A 204 16.50 23.08 9.06
N ALA A 205 15.67 23.16 10.10
CA ALA A 205 16.10 23.15 11.51
C ALA A 205 15.94 21.77 12.20
N LEU A 206 15.79 20.68 11.44
CA LEU A 206 15.55 19.34 11.99
C LEU A 206 16.65 18.87 12.97
N SER A 207 17.91 19.21 12.72
CA SER A 207 19.04 18.84 13.58
C SER A 207 19.08 19.58 14.93
N ALA A 208 18.30 20.66 15.09
CA ALA A 208 18.22 21.39 16.36
C ALA A 208 17.35 20.67 17.40
N CYS A 209 16.72 19.55 17.04
CA CYS A 209 15.77 18.84 17.90
C CYS A 209 16.43 17.75 18.77
N ASP A 210 17.75 17.59 18.74
CA ASP A 210 18.42 16.48 19.45
C ASP A 210 18.72 16.78 20.92
N GLU A 211 18.91 18.04 21.30
CA GLU A 211 19.31 18.40 22.67
C GLU A 211 18.63 19.71 23.17
N GLY A 212 18.51 19.84 24.48
CA GLY A 212 18.03 21.06 25.15
C GLY A 212 16.51 21.26 25.14
N GLU A 213 16.07 22.51 25.28
CA GLU A 213 14.65 22.87 25.41
C GLU A 213 13.82 22.50 24.15
N VAL A 214 14.44 22.54 22.97
CA VAL A 214 13.79 22.19 21.69
C VAL A 214 13.46 20.69 21.63
N ALA A 215 14.33 19.83 22.16
CA ALA A 215 14.06 18.40 22.26
C ALA A 215 12.88 18.09 23.19
N GLU A 216 12.78 18.81 24.32
CA GLU A 216 11.67 18.69 25.26
C GLU A 216 10.35 19.19 24.65
N GLU A 217 10.39 20.28 23.89
CA GLU A 217 9.24 20.78 23.14
C GLU A 217 8.77 19.74 22.09
N CYS A 218 9.67 19.20 21.29
CA CYS A 218 9.36 18.15 20.31
C CYS A 218 8.73 16.92 20.98
N PHE A 219 9.30 16.46 22.08
CA PHE A 219 8.74 15.32 22.81
C PHE A 219 7.30 15.59 23.26
N ARG A 220 7.07 16.70 23.98
CA ARG A 220 5.77 17.05 24.55
C ARG A 220 4.69 17.34 23.50
N ASN A 221 5.06 18.00 22.39
CA ASN A 221 4.09 18.48 21.41
C ASN A 221 3.91 17.54 20.21
N GLU A 222 4.84 16.61 19.98
CA GLU A 222 4.84 15.74 18.80
C GLU A 222 4.83 14.25 19.17
N ILE A 223 5.80 13.78 19.95
CA ILE A 223 5.92 12.36 20.31
C ILE A 223 4.79 11.93 21.25
N GLU A 224 4.53 12.67 22.33
CA GLU A 224 3.54 12.30 23.34
C GLU A 224 2.11 12.24 22.76
N PRO A 225 1.64 13.23 21.96
CA PRO A 225 0.35 13.13 21.29
C PRO A 225 0.27 12.03 20.23
N TRP A 226 1.36 11.79 19.49
CA TRP A 226 1.43 10.67 18.54
C TRP A 226 1.32 9.32 19.27
N LYS A 227 2.03 9.14 20.38
CA LYS A 227 1.94 7.96 21.24
C LYS A 227 0.51 7.79 21.75
N ALA A 228 -0.08 8.84 22.32
CA ALA A 228 -1.43 8.82 22.86
C ALA A 228 -2.48 8.39 21.81
N GLY A 229 -2.41 8.94 20.59
CA GLY A 229 -3.32 8.57 19.50
C GLY A 229 -3.19 7.12 19.05
N ASN A 230 -1.96 6.57 18.98
CA ASN A 230 -1.74 5.16 18.66
C ASN A 230 -2.22 4.23 19.78
N LEU A 231 -2.00 4.59 21.05
CA LEU A 231 -2.51 3.84 22.19
C LEU A 231 -4.05 3.88 22.25
N GLU A 232 -4.67 5.01 21.96
CA GLU A 232 -6.14 5.10 21.86
C GLU A 232 -6.67 4.22 20.71
N THR A 233 -5.97 4.22 19.57
CA THR A 233 -6.31 3.35 18.43
C THR A 233 -6.28 1.88 18.84
N LEU A 234 -5.22 1.44 19.54
CA LEU A 234 -5.13 0.08 20.09
C LEU A 234 -6.24 -0.23 21.09
N LYS A 235 -6.64 0.71 21.95
CA LYS A 235 -7.76 0.53 22.89
C LYS A 235 -9.11 0.34 22.19
N VAL A 236 -9.28 0.90 20.99
CA VAL A 236 -10.50 0.76 20.18
C VAL A 236 -10.46 -0.52 19.33
N ALA A 237 -9.28 -0.95 18.90
CA ALA A 237 -9.09 -2.18 18.14
C ALA A 237 -9.50 -3.43 18.94
N GLN A 238 -10.05 -4.42 18.23
CA GLN A 238 -10.43 -5.72 18.77
C GLN A 238 -9.47 -6.80 18.26
N ALA A 239 -9.45 -7.95 18.93
CA ALA A 239 -8.73 -9.12 18.43
C ALA A 239 -9.14 -9.43 16.98
N GLY A 240 -8.14 -9.67 16.12
CA GLY A 240 -8.33 -9.88 14.69
C GLY A 240 -8.36 -8.61 13.82
N ASP A 241 -8.41 -7.42 14.41
CA ASP A 241 -8.13 -6.15 13.72
C ASP A 241 -6.62 -5.88 13.64
N PHE A 242 -6.24 -4.88 12.85
CA PHE A 242 -4.88 -4.37 12.74
C PHE A 242 -4.85 -2.88 13.10
N VAL A 243 -3.70 -2.37 13.55
CA VAL A 243 -3.46 -0.94 13.72
C VAL A 243 -2.32 -0.50 12.83
N SER A 244 -2.50 0.58 12.06
CA SER A 244 -1.41 1.16 11.27
C SER A 244 -0.73 2.30 12.00
N VAL A 245 0.60 2.33 11.90
CA VAL A 245 1.46 3.30 12.56
C VAL A 245 2.36 3.95 11.52
N LYS A 246 2.42 5.28 11.53
CA LYS A 246 3.38 6.07 10.74
C LYS A 246 4.44 6.63 11.67
N PHE A 247 5.70 6.29 11.45
CA PHE A 247 6.77 6.77 12.30
C PHE A 247 7.04 8.26 12.12
N THR A 248 6.89 8.81 10.91
CA THR A 248 7.07 10.26 10.71
C THR A 248 6.01 11.08 11.45
N GLY A 249 4.85 10.48 11.76
CA GLY A 249 3.81 11.09 12.58
C GLY A 249 4.27 11.45 14.00
N ALA A 250 5.37 10.85 14.48
CA ALA A 250 5.99 11.17 15.76
C ALA A 250 6.78 12.50 15.74
N GLY A 251 6.95 13.11 14.56
CA GLY A 251 7.45 14.48 14.41
C GLY A 251 8.91 14.62 14.00
N ARG A 252 9.47 15.79 14.28
CA ARG A 252 10.76 16.27 13.79
C ARG A 252 11.92 15.36 14.16
N GLN A 253 11.96 14.91 15.42
CA GLN A 253 12.99 13.97 15.89
C GLN A 253 12.93 12.63 15.14
N ALA A 254 11.72 12.11 14.91
CA ALA A 254 11.54 10.88 14.15
C ALA A 254 11.98 11.07 12.69
N LEU A 255 11.53 12.15 12.03
CA LEU A 255 11.90 12.49 10.65
C LEU A 255 13.42 12.61 10.47
N TRP A 256 14.10 13.29 11.40
CA TRP A 256 15.54 13.44 11.35
C TRP A 256 16.26 12.10 11.53
N ALA A 257 15.88 11.31 12.54
CA ALA A 257 16.51 10.02 12.81
C ALA A 257 16.29 9.03 11.65
N LEU A 258 15.07 8.95 11.11
CA LEU A 258 14.72 8.09 9.97
C LEU A 258 15.51 8.48 8.70
N LYS A 259 15.58 9.77 8.39
CA LYS A 259 16.32 10.26 7.20
C LYS A 259 17.81 9.92 7.28
N ASN A 260 18.39 9.98 8.47
CA ASN A 260 19.80 9.69 8.70
C ASN A 260 20.06 8.22 9.08
N ARG A 261 19.03 7.36 9.08
CA ARG A 261 19.10 5.95 9.48
C ARG A 261 19.72 5.74 10.86
N LEU A 262 19.42 6.64 11.78
CA LEU A 262 19.81 6.56 13.18
C LEU A 262 18.80 5.70 13.96
N PRO A 263 19.19 5.10 15.10
CA PRO A 263 18.23 4.42 15.97
C PRO A 263 17.16 5.42 16.48
N PRO A 264 15.97 4.94 16.87
CA PRO A 264 14.96 5.82 17.46
C PRO A 264 15.53 6.51 18.71
N PRO A 265 15.36 7.84 18.86
CA PRO A 265 15.78 8.54 20.07
C PRO A 265 15.16 7.90 21.34
N PRO A 266 15.83 7.91 22.51
CA PRO A 266 15.43 7.11 23.66
C PRO A 266 13.96 7.27 24.09
N ARG A 267 13.44 8.49 24.10
CA ARG A 267 12.02 8.75 24.43
C ARG A 267 11.05 8.26 23.35
N LEU A 268 11.44 8.35 22.08
CA LEU A 268 10.66 7.79 20.99
C LEU A 268 10.71 6.26 21.01
N ALA A 269 11.87 5.67 21.29
CA ALA A 269 12.02 4.22 21.46
C ALA A 269 11.12 3.70 22.58
N ALA A 270 11.10 4.38 23.73
CA ALA A 270 10.19 4.04 24.83
C ALA A 270 8.71 4.14 24.41
N ALA A 271 8.33 5.19 23.68
CA ALA A 271 6.98 5.34 23.17
C ALA A 271 6.59 4.23 22.18
N ILE A 272 7.50 3.84 21.27
CA ILE A 272 7.26 2.72 20.34
C ILE A 272 7.12 1.41 21.13
N ASP A 273 7.96 1.17 22.13
CA ASP A 273 7.88 -0.01 22.97
C ASP A 273 6.57 -0.11 23.76
N GLU A 274 6.05 1.00 24.29
CA GLU A 274 4.72 1.04 24.93
C GLU A 274 3.61 0.65 23.95
N ILE A 275 3.65 1.16 22.71
CA ILE A 275 2.69 0.82 21.64
C ILE A 275 2.79 -0.67 21.30
N CYS A 276 4.01 -1.20 21.10
CA CYS A 276 4.23 -2.61 20.80
C CYS A 276 3.82 -3.54 21.95
N ALA A 277 4.06 -3.14 23.20
CA ALA A 277 3.67 -3.91 24.38
C ALA A 277 2.14 -4.03 24.48
N LEU A 278 1.41 -2.93 24.31
CA LEU A 278 -0.06 -2.96 24.30
C LEU A 278 -0.62 -3.73 23.10
N ALA A 279 0.00 -3.62 21.93
CA ALA A 279 -0.37 -4.39 20.75
C ALA A 279 -0.24 -5.91 20.99
N ARG A 280 0.85 -6.32 21.64
CA ARG A 280 1.07 -7.72 22.04
C ARG A 280 0.05 -8.19 23.06
N GLU A 281 -0.22 -7.38 24.09
CA GLU A 281 -1.22 -7.69 25.13
C GLU A 281 -2.62 -7.91 24.53
N LYS A 282 -3.00 -7.09 23.55
CA LYS A 282 -4.31 -7.16 22.89
C LYS A 282 -4.38 -8.15 21.73
N ASP A 283 -3.25 -8.76 21.35
CA ASP A 283 -3.12 -9.60 20.16
C ASP A 283 -3.59 -8.88 18.87
N VAL A 284 -3.19 -7.61 18.72
CA VAL A 284 -3.54 -6.75 17.58
C VAL A 284 -2.27 -6.42 16.81
N PRO A 285 -2.10 -6.91 15.57
CA PRO A 285 -0.87 -6.64 14.83
C PRO A 285 -0.73 -5.17 14.40
N LEU A 286 0.51 -4.69 14.42
CA LEU A 286 0.92 -3.36 14.00
C LEU A 286 1.44 -3.39 12.56
N LEU A 287 0.88 -2.53 11.72
CA LEU A 287 1.31 -2.30 10.34
C LEU A 287 2.11 -1.00 10.28
N ILE A 288 3.43 -1.11 10.17
CA ILE A 288 4.26 0.07 9.95
C ILE A 288 4.07 0.51 8.51
N ASP A 289 3.47 1.68 8.33
CA ASP A 289 3.17 2.23 7.01
C ASP A 289 4.46 2.63 6.28
N ALA A 290 4.49 2.38 4.97
CA ALA A 290 5.53 2.88 4.10
C ALA A 290 5.25 4.35 3.78
N GLU A 291 6.31 5.13 3.64
CA GLU A 291 6.28 6.55 3.39
C GLU A 291 7.15 6.91 2.18
N GLN A 292 7.55 8.17 2.03
CA GLN A 292 8.41 8.59 0.92
C GLN A 292 9.76 7.88 0.98
N THR A 293 10.36 7.65 -0.20
CA THR A 293 11.65 6.95 -0.33
C THR A 293 12.80 7.63 0.43
N ALA A 294 12.69 8.93 0.70
CA ALA A 294 13.66 9.71 1.48
C ALA A 294 13.83 9.24 2.93
N VAL A 295 12.83 8.56 3.51
CA VAL A 295 12.87 8.05 4.89
C VAL A 295 12.66 6.53 4.99
N GLN A 296 12.22 5.89 3.90
CA GLN A 296 11.80 4.49 3.90
C GLN A 296 12.88 3.53 4.43
N ALA A 297 14.16 3.74 4.09
CA ALA A 297 15.24 2.87 4.58
C ALA A 297 15.38 2.91 6.11
N GLY A 298 15.20 4.09 6.74
CA GLY A 298 15.18 4.20 8.20
C GLY A 298 13.93 3.57 8.82
N ILE A 299 12.78 3.68 8.15
CA ILE A 299 11.54 3.01 8.56
C ILE A 299 11.73 1.48 8.54
N ASP A 300 12.36 0.96 7.47
CA ASP A 300 12.68 -0.45 7.32
C ASP A 300 13.63 -0.93 8.42
N ASP A 301 14.69 -0.17 8.72
CA ASP A 301 15.64 -0.49 9.81
C ASP A 301 14.93 -0.62 11.17
N TRP A 302 14.07 0.36 11.51
CA TRP A 302 13.30 0.33 12.75
C TRP A 302 12.29 -0.81 12.76
N THR A 303 11.59 -1.02 11.64
CA THR A 303 10.60 -2.10 11.51
C THR A 303 11.26 -3.46 11.74
N MET A 304 12.42 -3.70 11.12
CA MET A 304 13.18 -4.95 11.29
C MET A 304 13.68 -5.12 12.73
N LEU A 305 14.12 -4.03 13.39
CA LEU A 305 14.47 -4.05 14.82
C LEU A 305 13.29 -4.52 15.68
N TYR A 306 12.10 -3.96 15.47
CA TYR A 306 10.91 -4.30 16.25
C TYR A 306 10.30 -5.67 15.87
N MET A 307 10.41 -6.11 14.60
CA MET A 307 10.04 -7.46 14.21
C MET A 307 10.86 -8.51 14.95
N LYS A 308 12.19 -8.35 15.01
CA LYS A 308 13.08 -9.27 15.75
C LYS A 308 12.69 -9.34 17.24
N LYS A 309 12.29 -8.22 17.82
CA LYS A 309 11.90 -8.14 19.24
C LYS A 309 10.52 -8.75 19.52
N TYR A 310 9.56 -8.60 18.61
CA TYR A 310 8.14 -8.90 18.90
C TYR A 310 7.52 -10.03 18.07
N ASN A 311 8.06 -10.40 16.91
CA ASN A 311 7.55 -11.51 16.07
C ASN A 311 8.10 -12.87 16.54
N THR A 312 7.77 -13.22 17.77
CA THR A 312 8.29 -14.40 18.48
C THR A 312 7.45 -15.67 18.28
N ARG A 313 6.29 -15.57 17.63
CA ARG A 313 5.41 -16.71 17.32
C ARG A 313 5.70 -17.23 15.90
N PRO A 314 6.10 -18.50 15.71
CA PRO A 314 6.29 -19.07 14.38
C PRO A 314 5.00 -19.04 13.55
N GLY A 315 5.08 -18.51 12.32
CA GLY A 315 3.96 -18.43 11.40
C GLY A 315 2.99 -17.27 11.67
N HIS A 316 3.26 -16.43 12.68
CA HIS A 316 2.41 -15.31 13.04
C HIS A 316 3.23 -14.07 13.39
N ALA A 317 3.10 -13.01 12.60
CA ALA A 317 3.74 -11.71 12.86
C ALA A 317 2.84 -10.80 13.70
N LEU A 318 3.43 -10.12 14.68
CA LEU A 318 2.80 -8.98 15.37
C LEU A 318 3.11 -7.67 14.66
N ILE A 319 4.35 -7.51 14.17
CA ILE A 319 4.83 -6.31 13.47
C ILE A 319 4.96 -6.63 11.99
N TYR A 320 4.40 -5.78 11.15
CA TYR A 320 4.46 -5.84 9.69
C TYR A 320 5.14 -4.61 9.13
N GLY A 321 5.96 -4.82 8.09
CA GLY A 321 6.53 -3.76 7.27
C GLY A 321 5.74 -3.63 5.98
N THR A 322 5.56 -2.40 5.52
CA THR A 322 4.88 -2.13 4.25
C THR A 322 5.88 -2.03 3.11
N TYR A 323 5.67 -2.80 2.05
CA TYR A 323 6.53 -2.86 0.87
C TYR A 323 5.79 -2.31 -0.35
N GLN A 324 6.41 -1.36 -1.06
CA GLN A 324 5.77 -0.63 -2.16
C GLN A 324 6.25 -1.15 -3.53
N ALA A 325 5.44 -1.95 -4.20
CA ALA A 325 5.81 -2.67 -5.43
C ALA A 325 6.06 -1.78 -6.66
N TYR A 326 5.68 -0.49 -6.65
CA TYR A 326 6.04 0.48 -7.70
C TYR A 326 7.55 0.81 -7.73
N LEU A 327 8.31 0.55 -6.67
CA LEU A 327 9.75 0.77 -6.64
C LEU A 327 10.49 -0.41 -7.25
N LYS A 328 11.42 -0.11 -8.15
CA LYS A 328 12.31 -1.11 -8.77
C LYS A 328 13.17 -1.85 -7.73
N SER A 329 13.42 -1.26 -6.57
CA SER A 329 14.23 -1.83 -5.48
C SER A 329 13.47 -2.80 -4.56
N THR A 330 12.13 -2.74 -4.52
CA THR A 330 11.32 -3.52 -3.56
C THR A 330 11.59 -5.01 -3.57
N PRO A 331 11.75 -5.70 -4.72
CA PRO A 331 12.10 -7.12 -4.72
C PRO A 331 13.41 -7.42 -3.98
N ALA A 332 14.44 -6.59 -4.18
CA ALA A 332 15.75 -6.78 -3.56
C ALA A 332 15.74 -6.48 -2.06
N THR A 333 14.99 -5.46 -1.63
CA THR A 333 14.80 -5.14 -0.20
C THR A 333 14.04 -6.26 0.51
N LEU A 334 12.91 -6.70 -0.05
CA LEU A 334 12.11 -7.77 0.54
C LEU A 334 12.88 -9.09 0.60
N ALA A 335 13.65 -9.43 -0.44
CA ALA A 335 14.52 -10.61 -0.41
C ALA A 335 15.54 -10.55 0.72
N ALA A 336 16.18 -9.39 0.95
CA ALA A 336 17.12 -9.21 2.06
C ALA A 336 16.45 -9.41 3.43
N HIS A 337 15.23 -8.89 3.60
CA HIS A 337 14.50 -9.03 4.85
C HIS A 337 14.00 -10.46 5.08
N LEU A 338 13.61 -11.18 4.02
CA LEU A 338 13.30 -12.62 4.10
C LEU A 338 14.54 -13.43 4.48
N GLU A 339 15.69 -13.19 3.86
CA GLU A 339 16.95 -13.86 4.23
C GLU A 339 17.35 -13.55 5.69
N ALA A 340 17.15 -12.31 6.15
CA ALA A 340 17.38 -11.95 7.55
C ALA A 340 16.42 -12.67 8.50
N ALA A 341 15.13 -12.77 8.15
CA ALA A 341 14.13 -13.50 8.92
C ALA A 341 14.45 -15.00 9.02
N ALA A 342 14.90 -15.62 7.93
CA ALA A 342 15.36 -17.00 7.91
C ALA A 342 16.59 -17.21 8.81
N ARG A 343 17.59 -16.34 8.69
CA ARG A 343 18.84 -16.44 9.44
C ARG A 343 18.66 -16.19 10.95
N GLU A 344 17.75 -15.30 11.32
CA GLU A 344 17.57 -14.86 12.70
C GLU A 344 16.34 -15.48 13.38
N GLY A 345 15.57 -16.30 12.66
CA GLY A 345 14.53 -17.17 13.23
C GLY A 345 13.24 -16.47 13.65
N PHE A 346 12.79 -15.43 12.94
CA PHE A 346 11.51 -14.74 13.20
C PHE A 346 10.57 -14.77 11.99
N THR A 347 9.26 -14.66 12.22
CA THR A 347 8.27 -14.57 11.13
C THR A 347 8.26 -13.16 10.54
N LEU A 348 8.46 -13.02 9.23
CA LEU A 348 8.41 -11.71 8.58
C LEU A 348 6.95 -11.29 8.38
N GLY A 349 6.55 -10.12 8.90
CA GLY A 349 5.25 -9.53 8.60
C GLY A 349 5.34 -8.64 7.35
N VAL A 350 4.59 -8.96 6.30
CA VAL A 350 4.65 -8.24 5.02
C VAL A 350 3.29 -7.66 4.67
N LYS A 351 3.19 -6.33 4.62
CA LYS A 351 2.10 -5.62 3.97
C LYS A 351 2.54 -5.20 2.56
N LEU A 352 2.05 -5.86 1.52
CA LEU A 352 2.39 -5.51 0.14
C LEU A 352 1.36 -4.52 -0.41
N VAL A 353 1.83 -3.41 -0.96
CA VAL A 353 1.02 -2.40 -1.66
C VAL A 353 1.68 -2.05 -3.00
N ARG A 354 0.96 -1.38 -3.90
CA ARG A 354 1.60 -0.78 -5.09
C ARG A 354 2.46 0.42 -4.69
N GLY A 355 1.91 1.35 -3.94
CA GLY A 355 2.60 2.57 -3.48
C GLY A 355 1.63 3.75 -3.43
N ALA A 356 1.97 4.77 -2.64
CA ALA A 356 1.11 5.96 -2.46
C ALA A 356 1.81 7.28 -2.77
N TYR A 357 3.10 7.25 -3.12
CA TYR A 357 3.96 8.44 -3.23
C TYR A 357 4.53 8.66 -4.64
N ILE A 358 3.91 8.06 -5.66
CA ILE A 358 4.32 8.16 -7.09
C ILE A 358 4.45 9.59 -7.61
N GLY A 359 3.67 10.53 -7.06
CA GLY A 359 3.73 11.94 -7.44
C GLY A 359 4.84 12.74 -6.74
N SER A 360 5.42 12.22 -5.65
CA SER A 360 6.45 12.91 -4.86
C SER A 360 7.82 12.26 -4.95
N ASP A 361 7.90 10.95 -5.18
CA ASP A 361 9.18 10.26 -5.29
C ASP A 361 9.86 10.49 -6.66
N PRO A 362 11.21 10.36 -6.72
CA PRO A 362 11.94 10.51 -7.97
C PRO A 362 11.46 9.52 -9.03
N ARG A 363 11.10 9.99 -10.22
CA ARG A 363 10.52 9.13 -11.26
C ARG A 363 11.40 7.93 -11.63
N HIS A 364 12.73 8.09 -11.65
CA HIS A 364 13.65 7.07 -12.16
C HIS A 364 13.73 5.79 -11.29
N ILE A 365 13.35 5.85 -10.01
CA ILE A 365 13.32 4.68 -9.11
C ILE A 365 12.02 3.87 -9.21
N ILE A 366 11.00 4.41 -9.88
CA ILE A 366 9.70 3.79 -10.07
C ILE A 366 9.69 3.02 -11.40
N HIS A 367 8.97 1.90 -11.46
CA HIS A 367 8.72 1.15 -12.70
C HIS A 367 8.25 2.05 -13.86
N ASP A 368 8.59 1.68 -15.10
CA ASP A 368 8.39 2.57 -16.25
C ASP A 368 6.92 2.62 -16.66
N THR A 369 6.20 1.52 -16.49
CA THR A 369 4.76 1.44 -16.75
C THR A 369 3.96 0.99 -15.53
N LYS A 370 2.64 1.18 -15.59
CA LYS A 370 1.72 0.64 -14.59
C LYS A 370 1.75 -0.90 -14.62
N GLU A 371 1.82 -1.47 -15.82
CA GLU A 371 1.82 -2.89 -16.09
C GLU A 371 3.04 -3.56 -15.46
N ASP A 372 4.20 -2.91 -15.50
CA ASP A 372 5.41 -3.37 -14.81
C ASP A 372 5.22 -3.39 -13.28
N THR A 373 4.57 -2.36 -12.72
CA THR A 373 4.23 -2.32 -11.29
C THR A 373 3.26 -3.44 -10.92
N ASP A 374 2.26 -3.69 -11.76
CA ASP A 374 1.29 -4.77 -11.56
C ASP A 374 1.97 -6.13 -11.62
N ALA A 375 2.85 -6.36 -12.60
CA ALA A 375 3.61 -7.59 -12.74
C ALA A 375 4.55 -7.82 -11.54
N ALA A 376 5.23 -6.78 -11.06
CA ALA A 376 6.06 -6.85 -9.86
C ALA A 376 5.22 -7.20 -8.62
N TYR A 377 4.10 -6.50 -8.42
CA TYR A 377 3.18 -6.74 -7.30
C TYR A 377 2.65 -8.18 -7.31
N ASP A 378 2.08 -8.65 -8.43
CA ASP A 378 1.47 -9.97 -8.52
C ASP A 378 2.52 -11.09 -8.38
N SER A 379 3.73 -10.89 -8.89
CA SER A 379 4.83 -11.85 -8.76
C SER A 379 5.35 -11.96 -7.33
N ILE A 380 5.51 -10.82 -6.63
CA ILE A 380 5.87 -10.80 -5.21
C ILE A 380 4.76 -11.46 -4.37
N ALA A 381 3.50 -11.08 -4.60
CA ALA A 381 2.36 -11.66 -3.87
C ALA A 381 2.29 -13.18 -4.05
N SER A 382 2.48 -13.68 -5.28
CA SER A 382 2.51 -15.12 -5.56
C SER A 382 3.63 -15.84 -4.80
N SER A 383 4.83 -15.25 -4.78
CA SER A 383 6.00 -15.79 -4.08
C SER A 383 5.76 -15.87 -2.56
N LEU A 384 5.16 -14.81 -1.98
CA LEU A 384 4.83 -14.75 -0.56
C LEU A 384 3.73 -15.75 -0.16
N ILE A 385 2.63 -15.82 -0.93
CA ILE A 385 1.51 -16.73 -0.64
C ILE A 385 1.97 -18.19 -0.68
N ARG A 386 2.76 -18.55 -1.69
CA ARG A 386 3.30 -19.91 -1.88
C ARG A 386 4.49 -20.22 -0.99
N ARG A 387 5.08 -19.20 -0.34
CA ARG A 387 6.38 -19.27 0.35
C ARG A 387 7.46 -19.92 -0.51
N ARG A 388 7.62 -19.40 -1.73
CA ARG A 388 8.62 -19.88 -2.69
C ARG A 388 9.26 -18.68 -3.39
N TRP A 389 10.57 -18.78 -3.62
CA TRP A 389 11.26 -17.82 -4.47
C TRP A 389 10.72 -17.90 -5.90
N GLY A 390 10.72 -16.77 -6.58
CA GLY A 390 10.09 -16.60 -7.89
C GLY A 390 10.96 -15.80 -8.87
N PRO A 391 10.44 -15.52 -10.07
CA PRO A 391 11.21 -14.83 -11.10
C PRO A 391 11.55 -13.38 -10.73
N VAL A 392 10.75 -12.72 -9.88
CA VAL A 392 10.98 -11.34 -9.41
C VAL A 392 11.60 -11.33 -8.01
N LEU A 393 11.01 -12.07 -7.07
CA LEU A 393 11.53 -12.19 -5.70
C LEU A 393 12.53 -13.33 -5.65
N ARG A 394 13.82 -12.99 -5.75
CA ARG A 394 14.96 -13.95 -5.74
C ARG A 394 15.85 -13.71 -4.54
N PRO A 395 16.48 -14.75 -3.99
CA PRO A 395 17.44 -14.59 -2.91
C PRO A 395 18.66 -13.78 -3.38
N ARG A 396 19.19 -12.89 -2.54
CA ARG A 396 20.35 -12.05 -2.89
C ARG A 396 21.61 -12.89 -3.07
N SER A 397 21.72 -13.97 -2.30
CA SER A 397 22.80 -14.97 -2.44
C SER A 397 22.93 -15.50 -3.88
N SER A 398 21.85 -15.54 -4.65
CA SER A 398 21.85 -16.00 -6.06
C SER A 398 22.17 -14.91 -7.09
N ALA A 399 22.21 -13.63 -6.72
CA ALA A 399 22.41 -12.52 -7.66
C ALA A 399 23.89 -12.29 -8.05
N ASN A 400 24.84 -12.85 -7.29
CA ASN A 400 26.29 -12.65 -7.50
C ASN A 400 26.98 -13.79 -8.29
N THR A 401 26.25 -14.81 -8.74
CA THR A 401 26.78 -15.97 -9.48
C THR A 401 26.56 -15.81 -10.98
N THR A 402 27.44 -15.05 -11.65
CA THR A 402 27.58 -15.02 -13.11
C THR A 402 28.65 -15.99 -13.64
N THR A 403 29.24 -16.82 -12.78
CA THR A 403 30.26 -17.82 -13.16
C THR A 403 29.70 -19.23 -13.21
N ALA A 404 30.05 -19.93 -14.29
CA ALA A 404 29.46 -21.16 -14.84
C ALA A 404 29.53 -22.45 -13.97
N ASN A 405 29.68 -22.36 -12.66
CA ASN A 405 29.70 -23.53 -11.77
C ASN A 405 28.34 -23.71 -11.08
N GLN A 406 27.36 -24.17 -11.85
CA GLN A 406 26.04 -24.62 -11.36
C GLN A 406 26.15 -25.98 -10.65
N GLN A 407 26.97 -26.08 -9.60
CA GLN A 407 26.93 -27.23 -8.70
C GLN A 407 26.16 -26.83 -7.44
N GLN A 408 24.89 -27.23 -7.41
CA GLN A 408 24.06 -27.52 -6.22
C GLN A 408 24.20 -26.57 -5.01
N GLN A 409 24.21 -25.24 -5.22
CA GLN A 409 23.87 -24.34 -4.12
C GLN A 409 22.36 -24.48 -3.88
N GLN A 410 22.00 -25.15 -2.78
CA GLN A 410 20.62 -25.21 -2.29
C GLN A 410 20.13 -23.77 -2.15
N GLN A 411 19.03 -23.44 -2.83
CA GLN A 411 18.41 -22.13 -2.62
C GLN A 411 18.06 -21.98 -1.14
N PRO A 412 18.30 -20.81 -0.53
CA PRO A 412 17.95 -20.60 0.86
C PRO A 412 16.47 -20.90 1.06
N GLU A 413 16.13 -21.56 2.16
CA GLU A 413 14.75 -21.86 2.51
C GLU A 413 13.94 -20.57 2.59
N PHE A 414 12.70 -20.62 2.10
CA PHE A 414 11.79 -19.48 2.20
C PHE A 414 11.25 -19.40 3.63
N PRO A 415 11.47 -18.29 4.37
CA PRO A 415 11.10 -18.22 5.78
C PRO A 415 9.59 -18.20 6.00
N LEU A 416 9.19 -18.37 7.26
CA LEU A 416 7.82 -18.09 7.68
C LEU A 416 7.48 -16.61 7.45
N VAL A 417 6.29 -16.38 6.90
CA VAL A 417 5.80 -15.05 6.55
C VAL A 417 4.31 -14.95 6.86
N SER A 418 3.89 -13.80 7.40
CA SER A 418 2.47 -13.40 7.44
C SER A 418 2.24 -12.28 6.44
N VAL A 419 1.19 -12.38 5.64
CA VAL A 419 1.00 -11.56 4.44
C VAL A 419 -0.31 -10.78 4.51
N LEU A 420 -0.22 -9.48 4.29
CA LEU A 420 -1.34 -8.60 4.06
C LEU A 420 -1.21 -7.94 2.68
N LEU A 421 -2.20 -8.12 1.82
CA LEU A 421 -2.24 -7.54 0.48
C LEU A 421 -3.15 -6.30 0.46
N GLY A 422 -2.57 -5.11 0.35
CA GLY A 422 -3.30 -3.86 0.18
C GLY A 422 -3.52 -3.55 -1.29
N THR A 423 -4.67 -3.93 -1.84
CA THR A 423 -4.97 -3.74 -3.27
C THR A 423 -6.46 -3.57 -3.55
N HIS A 424 -6.76 -2.59 -4.39
CA HIS A 424 -8.08 -2.36 -5.00
C HIS A 424 -8.16 -2.90 -6.44
N ASN A 425 -7.19 -3.69 -6.88
CA ASN A 425 -7.19 -4.33 -8.20
C ASN A 425 -7.89 -5.69 -8.09
N LEU A 426 -9.04 -5.81 -8.74
CA LEU A 426 -9.87 -7.02 -8.74
C LEU A 426 -9.10 -8.26 -9.22
N GLU A 427 -8.29 -8.12 -10.26
CA GLU A 427 -7.52 -9.22 -10.83
C GLU A 427 -6.47 -9.73 -9.84
N SER A 428 -5.73 -8.83 -9.20
CA SER A 428 -4.76 -9.19 -8.16
C SER A 428 -5.44 -9.90 -6.98
N VAL A 429 -6.64 -9.45 -6.55
CA VAL A 429 -7.41 -10.10 -5.47
C VAL A 429 -7.85 -11.50 -5.88
N ARG A 430 -8.38 -11.67 -7.10
CA ARG A 430 -8.80 -12.98 -7.62
C ARG A 430 -7.62 -13.94 -7.76
N LYS A 431 -6.47 -13.47 -8.24
CA LYS A 431 -5.22 -14.25 -8.28
C LYS A 431 -4.82 -14.70 -6.88
N ALA A 432 -4.77 -13.80 -5.91
CA ALA A 432 -4.42 -14.13 -4.53
C ALA A 432 -5.38 -15.15 -3.90
N HIS A 433 -6.68 -14.97 -4.10
CA HIS A 433 -7.71 -15.89 -3.62
C HIS A 433 -7.59 -17.28 -4.27
N ALA A 434 -7.37 -17.35 -5.59
CA ALA A 434 -7.16 -18.61 -6.30
C ALA A 434 -5.90 -19.34 -5.84
N LEU A 435 -4.82 -18.60 -5.58
CA LEU A 435 -3.59 -19.16 -5.02
C LEU A 435 -3.83 -19.74 -3.63
N ARG A 436 -4.55 -18.99 -2.77
CA ARG A 436 -4.89 -19.39 -1.41
C ARG A 436 -5.77 -20.64 -1.34
N ALA A 437 -6.66 -20.81 -2.31
CA ALA A 437 -7.53 -21.98 -2.39
C ALA A 437 -6.78 -23.27 -2.77
N GLY A 438 -5.53 -23.19 -3.24
CA GLY A 438 -4.70 -24.35 -3.53
C GLY A 438 -3.96 -24.91 -2.32
N ASP A 439 -3.72 -26.23 -2.30
CA ASP A 439 -3.16 -26.99 -1.17
C ASP A 439 -1.80 -26.47 -0.66
N GLU A 440 -0.94 -26.00 -1.56
CA GLU A 440 0.44 -25.61 -1.23
C GLU A 440 0.56 -24.33 -0.38
N SER A 441 -0.52 -23.58 -0.22
CA SER A 441 -0.50 -22.25 0.39
C SER A 441 -1.32 -22.14 1.68
N ALA A 442 -1.97 -23.22 2.12
CA ALA A 442 -2.96 -23.20 3.21
C ALA A 442 -2.43 -22.70 4.57
N ASP A 443 -1.13 -22.85 4.81
CA ASP A 443 -0.50 -22.52 6.10
C ASP A 443 0.04 -21.09 6.20
N THR A 444 0.08 -20.33 5.10
CA THR A 444 0.52 -18.92 5.11
C THR A 444 -0.57 -18.04 5.73
N GLU A 445 -0.30 -17.15 6.69
CA GLU A 445 -1.33 -16.17 7.06
C GLU A 445 -1.55 -15.18 5.92
N LEU A 446 -2.78 -15.07 5.41
CA LEU A 446 -3.12 -14.18 4.31
C LEU A 446 -4.37 -13.35 4.63
N ALA A 447 -4.20 -12.04 4.58
CA ALA A 447 -5.26 -11.04 4.60
C ALA A 447 -5.23 -10.18 3.34
N VAL A 448 -6.39 -9.76 2.87
CA VAL A 448 -6.53 -8.78 1.79
C VAL A 448 -7.28 -7.57 2.34
N ALA A 449 -6.73 -6.38 2.15
CA ALA A 449 -7.30 -5.13 2.63
C ALA A 449 -7.58 -4.15 1.49
N GLN A 450 -8.71 -3.44 1.60
CA GLN A 450 -9.04 -2.28 0.77
C GLN A 450 -9.30 -1.06 1.63
N LEU A 451 -9.07 0.13 1.07
CA LEU A 451 -9.47 1.38 1.71
C LEU A 451 -11.01 1.44 1.84
N MET A 452 -11.49 1.95 2.95
CA MET A 452 -12.92 2.26 3.12
C MET A 452 -13.36 3.32 2.11
N GLY A 453 -14.51 3.07 1.48
CA GLY A 453 -15.08 3.97 0.48
C GLY A 453 -14.41 3.92 -0.89
N MET A 454 -13.51 2.97 -1.12
CA MET A 454 -12.85 2.75 -2.40
C MET A 454 -12.98 1.28 -2.83
N ALA A 455 -13.30 1.08 -4.11
CA ALA A 455 -13.36 -0.23 -4.77
C ALA A 455 -14.18 -1.27 -3.97
N ASP A 456 -15.37 -0.87 -3.50
CA ASP A 456 -16.25 -1.75 -2.74
C ASP A 456 -16.74 -2.95 -3.57
N ASP A 457 -16.78 -2.83 -4.89
CA ASP A 457 -17.00 -3.94 -5.82
C ASP A 457 -15.97 -5.05 -5.64
N VAL A 458 -14.68 -4.70 -5.47
CA VAL A 458 -13.60 -5.67 -5.25
C VAL A 458 -13.75 -6.36 -3.90
N SER A 459 -13.99 -5.58 -2.85
CA SER A 459 -14.21 -6.13 -1.51
C SER A 459 -15.44 -7.04 -1.46
N CYS A 460 -16.54 -6.65 -2.10
CA CYS A 460 -17.76 -7.44 -2.12
C CYS A 460 -17.64 -8.71 -2.96
N ASP A 461 -16.87 -8.69 -4.07
CA ASP A 461 -16.56 -9.88 -4.87
C ASP A 461 -15.82 -10.92 -4.03
N LEU A 462 -14.84 -10.49 -3.22
CA LEU A 462 -14.12 -11.36 -2.29
C LEU A 462 -15.04 -11.95 -1.21
N LEU A 463 -15.93 -11.14 -0.61
CA LEU A 463 -16.91 -11.63 0.37
C LEU A 463 -17.86 -12.65 -0.24
N ALA A 464 -18.33 -12.42 -1.47
CA ALA A 464 -19.19 -13.35 -2.18
C ALA A 464 -18.47 -14.67 -2.48
N ALA A 465 -17.20 -14.61 -2.91
CA ALA A 465 -16.37 -15.79 -3.14
C ALA A 465 -16.16 -16.61 -1.86
N ASN A 466 -15.84 -15.95 -0.74
CA ASN A 466 -15.68 -16.63 0.55
C ASN A 466 -16.97 -17.32 1.01
N ARG A 467 -18.13 -16.68 0.82
CA ARG A 467 -19.44 -17.29 1.16
C ARG A 467 -19.75 -18.50 0.28
N ALA A 468 -19.38 -18.46 -0.99
CA ALA A 468 -19.55 -19.60 -1.89
C ALA A 468 -18.71 -20.81 -1.42
N LEU A 469 -17.45 -20.59 -1.06
CA LEU A 469 -16.58 -21.64 -0.51
C LEU A 469 -17.15 -22.24 0.79
N GLN A 470 -17.69 -21.39 1.68
CA GLN A 470 -18.32 -21.85 2.91
C GLN A 470 -19.60 -22.67 2.66
N ALA A 471 -20.42 -22.27 1.68
CA ALA A 471 -21.61 -23.01 1.29
C ALA A 471 -21.28 -24.38 0.68
N GLU A 472 -20.27 -24.44 -0.20
CA GLU A 472 -19.77 -25.69 -0.79
C GLU A 472 -19.22 -26.64 0.29
N ALA A 473 -18.40 -26.14 1.22
CA ALA A 473 -17.89 -26.94 2.33
C ALA A 473 -19.00 -27.42 3.28
N GLY A 474 -20.04 -26.60 3.50
CA GLY A 474 -21.22 -26.97 4.28
C GLY A 474 -22.05 -28.07 3.62
N ALA A 475 -22.28 -27.98 2.31
CA ALA A 475 -23.02 -28.98 1.53
C ALA A 475 -22.28 -30.33 1.49
N GLN A 476 -20.96 -30.33 1.34
CA GLN A 476 -20.14 -31.54 1.37
C GLN A 476 -20.20 -32.26 2.73
N ARG A 477 -20.20 -31.51 3.84
CA ARG A 477 -20.35 -32.08 5.19
C ARG A 477 -21.74 -32.68 5.44
N GLN A 478 -22.78 -32.07 4.88
CA GLN A 478 -24.15 -32.60 4.99
C GLN A 478 -24.38 -33.85 4.12
N GLY A 479 -23.78 -33.90 2.92
CA GLY A 479 -23.82 -35.09 2.06
C GLY A 479 -23.04 -36.29 2.63
N ALA A 480 -21.88 -36.05 3.25
CA ALA A 480 -21.12 -37.10 3.94
C ALA A 480 -21.88 -37.68 5.14
N ALA A 481 -22.59 -36.84 5.91
CA ALA A 481 -23.42 -37.29 7.02
C ALA A 481 -24.62 -38.17 6.60
N THR A 482 -25.02 -38.16 5.32
CA THR A 482 -26.06 -39.05 4.78
C THR A 482 -25.51 -40.35 4.16
N GLU A 483 -24.20 -40.43 3.87
CA GLU A 483 -23.58 -41.60 3.22
C GLU A 483 -22.69 -42.45 4.15
N ASP A 484 -22.35 -41.96 5.35
CA ASP A 484 -21.54 -42.67 6.38
C ASP A 484 -22.24 -43.86 7.07
N ALA A 485 -23.19 -44.51 6.41
CA ALA A 485 -23.70 -45.82 6.80
C ALA A 485 -22.99 -46.99 6.09
N LYS A 486 -22.21 -46.78 5.01
CA LYS A 486 -21.54 -47.90 4.31
C LYS A 486 -20.20 -47.52 3.65
N LYS A 487 -19.13 -48.01 4.28
CA LYS A 487 -17.78 -48.35 3.80
C LYS A 487 -16.66 -47.48 4.38
N GLY A 488 -15.91 -48.11 5.28
CA GLY A 488 -14.59 -47.64 5.67
C GLY A 488 -13.61 -47.90 4.54
N GLU A 489 -13.07 -46.83 3.97
CA GLU A 489 -11.87 -46.89 3.14
C GLU A 489 -11.06 -45.60 3.31
N TYR A 490 -9.74 -45.76 3.40
CA TYR A 490 -8.73 -44.73 3.68
C TYR A 490 -8.73 -43.63 2.60
N GLY A 491 -9.56 -42.61 2.78
CA GLY A 491 -9.55 -41.40 1.94
C GLY A 491 -8.51 -40.39 2.41
N SER A 492 -7.58 -40.01 1.53
CA SER A 492 -6.72 -38.85 1.70
C SER A 492 -7.57 -37.64 2.09
N LYS A 493 -7.35 -37.08 3.29
CA LYS A 493 -8.08 -35.90 3.78
C LYS A 493 -7.70 -34.70 2.91
N SER A 494 -8.46 -34.47 1.83
CA SER A 494 -8.41 -33.22 1.08
C SER A 494 -8.65 -32.06 2.06
N LYS A 495 -7.67 -31.17 2.19
CA LYS A 495 -7.71 -30.05 3.14
C LYS A 495 -8.77 -29.07 2.62
N ALA A 496 -9.78 -28.77 3.45
CA ALA A 496 -10.86 -27.89 3.03
C ALA A 496 -10.31 -26.53 2.53
N PRO A 497 -10.87 -25.96 1.45
CA PRO A 497 -10.38 -24.70 0.89
C PRO A 497 -10.44 -23.58 1.94
N VAL A 498 -9.33 -22.87 2.11
CA VAL A 498 -9.19 -21.83 3.13
C VAL A 498 -9.64 -20.48 2.56
N ALA A 499 -10.68 -19.89 3.15
CA ALA A 499 -11.17 -18.56 2.78
C ALA A 499 -10.08 -17.49 2.99
N THR A 500 -10.05 -16.48 2.12
CA THR A 500 -9.10 -15.36 2.23
C THR A 500 -9.71 -14.26 3.08
N ARG A 501 -9.06 -13.88 4.19
CA ARG A 501 -9.63 -12.88 5.12
C ARG A 501 -9.71 -11.51 4.47
N ALA A 502 -10.87 -10.86 4.54
CA ALA A 502 -11.18 -9.59 3.91
C ALA A 502 -11.26 -8.46 4.93
N TYR A 503 -10.53 -7.38 4.68
CA TYR A 503 -10.36 -6.26 5.60
C TYR A 503 -10.65 -4.91 4.95
N LYS A 504 -11.07 -3.94 5.78
CA LYS A 504 -11.15 -2.54 5.39
C LYS A 504 -10.17 -1.67 6.18
N TYR A 505 -9.37 -0.89 5.47
CA TYR A 505 -8.51 0.13 6.04
C TYR A 505 -9.31 1.41 6.28
N VAL A 506 -9.33 1.86 7.52
CA VAL A 506 -10.07 3.02 8.00
C VAL A 506 -9.11 3.97 8.72
N VAL A 507 -9.32 5.27 8.53
CA VAL A 507 -8.53 6.31 9.20
C VAL A 507 -9.41 7.08 10.15
N TRP A 508 -8.86 7.49 11.29
CA TRP A 508 -9.57 8.33 12.25
C TRP A 508 -8.66 9.42 12.82
N GLY A 509 -9.26 10.51 13.26
CA GLY A 509 -8.58 11.70 13.75
C GLY A 509 -9.49 12.91 13.57
N SER A 510 -9.03 14.11 13.92
CA SER A 510 -9.80 15.33 13.64
C SER A 510 -10.05 15.49 12.13
N THR A 511 -11.01 16.34 11.75
CA THR A 511 -11.25 16.60 10.32
C THR A 511 -9.99 17.20 9.68
N LYS A 512 -9.28 18.08 10.39
CA LYS A 512 -8.00 18.65 9.93
C LYS A 512 -6.90 17.60 9.79
N GLU A 513 -6.73 16.72 10.78
CA GLU A 513 -5.72 15.64 10.73
C GLU A 513 -5.97 14.71 9.54
N CYS A 514 -7.23 14.42 9.24
CA CYS A 514 -7.60 13.59 8.09
C CYS A 514 -7.43 14.28 6.72
N MET A 515 -7.25 15.61 6.64
CA MET A 515 -7.23 16.32 5.35
C MET A 515 -6.07 15.90 4.45
N ALA A 516 -4.87 15.67 4.98
CA ALA A 516 -3.72 15.22 4.20
C ALA A 516 -3.96 13.82 3.61
N TYR A 517 -4.54 12.92 4.42
CA TYR A 517 -4.97 11.60 3.96
C TYR A 517 -6.02 11.71 2.86
N LEU A 518 -7.08 12.49 3.06
CA LEU A 518 -8.17 12.68 2.10
C LEU A 518 -7.67 13.26 0.78
N LEU A 519 -6.74 14.22 0.82
CA LEU A 519 -6.14 14.81 -0.38
C LEU A 519 -5.41 13.76 -1.22
N ARG A 520 -4.61 12.89 -0.59
CA ARG A 520 -3.93 11.79 -1.30
C ARG A 520 -4.92 10.80 -1.91
N ARG A 521 -6.01 10.48 -1.19
CA ARG A 521 -7.07 9.61 -1.73
C ARG A 521 -7.77 10.23 -2.95
N ALA A 522 -8.00 11.53 -2.92
CA ALA A 522 -8.59 12.25 -4.05
C ALA A 522 -7.64 12.29 -5.26
N GLN A 523 -6.33 12.47 -5.03
CA GLN A 523 -5.31 12.40 -6.08
C GLN A 523 -5.19 11.00 -6.68
N GLU A 524 -5.21 9.95 -5.86
CA GLU A 524 -5.22 8.56 -6.34
C GLU A 524 -6.45 8.25 -7.21
N ASN A 525 -7.62 8.77 -6.83
CA ASN A 525 -8.85 8.63 -7.62
C ASN A 525 -8.79 9.39 -8.96
N LYS A 526 -8.00 10.47 -9.06
CA LYS A 526 -7.75 11.20 -10.31
C LYS A 526 -7.01 10.32 -11.31
N ASP A 527 -5.96 9.64 -10.87
CA ASP A 527 -5.17 8.78 -11.75
C ASP A 527 -5.93 7.47 -12.09
N ALA A 528 -6.99 7.18 -11.32
CA ALA A 528 -7.89 6.05 -11.50
C ALA A 528 -9.23 6.38 -12.17
N VAL A 529 -9.40 7.55 -12.81
CA VAL A 529 -10.71 8.02 -13.32
C VAL A 529 -11.49 6.97 -14.13
N SER A 530 -10.82 6.15 -14.95
CA SER A 530 -11.47 5.05 -15.69
C SER A 530 -12.08 4.00 -14.76
N ARG A 531 -11.38 3.61 -13.69
CA ARG A 531 -11.88 2.68 -12.66
C ARG A 531 -12.95 3.32 -11.80
N THR A 532 -12.80 4.59 -11.44
CA THR A 532 -13.81 5.35 -10.70
C THR A 532 -15.13 5.39 -11.48
N LYS A 533 -15.09 5.49 -12.82
CA LYS A 533 -16.27 5.36 -13.69
C LYS A 533 -16.88 3.96 -13.63
N ALA A 534 -16.07 2.90 -13.77
CA ALA A 534 -16.58 1.52 -13.68
C ALA A 534 -17.24 1.22 -12.32
N ALA A 535 -16.62 1.66 -11.22
CA ALA A 535 -17.19 1.51 -9.88
C ALA A 535 -18.49 2.31 -9.70
N ARG A 536 -18.56 3.55 -10.24
CA ARG A 536 -19.79 4.36 -10.26
C ARG A 536 -20.90 3.65 -11.02
N ASP A 537 -20.59 3.12 -12.19
CA ASP A 537 -21.58 2.47 -13.06
C ASP A 537 -22.10 1.18 -12.40
N ALA A 538 -21.22 0.40 -11.76
CA ALA A 538 -21.62 -0.77 -10.96
C ALA A 538 -22.56 -0.40 -9.80
N MET A 539 -22.26 0.68 -9.06
CA MET A 539 -23.14 1.19 -8.00
C MET A 539 -24.49 1.69 -8.53
N TRP A 540 -24.49 2.30 -9.73
CA TRP A 540 -25.69 2.79 -10.38
C TRP A 540 -26.61 1.65 -10.83
N GLU A 541 -26.04 0.59 -11.41
CA GLU A 541 -26.79 -0.61 -11.77
C GLU A 541 -27.35 -1.33 -10.53
N GLU A 542 -26.61 -1.40 -9.43
CA GLU A 542 -27.15 -1.92 -8.16
C GLU A 542 -28.29 -1.05 -7.61
N LEU A 543 -28.18 0.28 -7.69
CA LEU A 543 -29.27 1.18 -7.29
C LEU A 543 -30.52 0.97 -8.16
N LYS A 544 -30.36 0.89 -9.48
CA LYS A 544 -31.47 0.57 -10.41
C LYS A 544 -32.10 -0.77 -10.07
N ARG A 545 -31.29 -1.79 -9.77
CA ARG A 545 -31.79 -3.12 -9.37
C ARG A 545 -32.66 -3.04 -8.12
N ARG A 546 -32.24 -2.28 -7.09
CA ARG A 546 -33.03 -2.06 -5.87
C ARG A 546 -34.32 -1.31 -6.13
N ILE A 547 -34.29 -0.27 -6.97
CA ILE A 547 -35.48 0.47 -7.37
C ILE A 547 -36.45 -0.44 -8.11
N LYS A 548 -36.00 -1.18 -9.14
CA LYS A 548 -36.83 -2.14 -9.88
C LYS A 548 -37.46 -3.19 -8.96
N GLY A 549 -36.71 -3.71 -7.99
CA GLY A 549 -37.22 -4.65 -6.99
C GLY A 549 -38.28 -4.04 -6.07
N ALA A 550 -38.09 -2.78 -5.63
CA ALA A 550 -39.06 -2.08 -4.79
C ALA A 550 -40.39 -1.77 -5.51
N PHE A 551 -40.35 -1.59 -6.83
CA PHE A 551 -41.52 -1.32 -7.67
C PHE A 551 -42.06 -2.56 -8.41
N GLY A 552 -41.58 -3.77 -8.11
CA GLY A 552 -42.10 -5.02 -8.68
C GLY A 552 -41.73 -5.30 -10.15
N PHE A 553 -40.81 -4.54 -10.73
CA PHE A 553 -40.38 -4.66 -12.14
C PHE A 553 -39.08 -5.49 -12.31
N GLY A 554 -38.69 -6.29 -11.32
CA GLY A 554 -37.47 -7.12 -11.37
C GLY A 554 -37.57 -8.41 -10.56
N PRO A 555 -36.68 -9.39 -10.80
CA PRO A 555 -36.69 -10.65 -10.06
C PRO A 555 -36.48 -10.41 -8.55
N ALA A 556 -37.23 -11.13 -7.73
CA ALA A 556 -37.23 -11.01 -6.26
C ALA A 556 -35.83 -11.21 -5.65
N ALA A 557 -35.55 -10.46 -4.57
CA ALA A 557 -34.22 -10.16 -4.02
C ALA A 557 -33.47 -11.31 -3.33
#